data_AF-A0A504YJM5-F1
#
_entry.id   AF-A0A504YJM5-F1
#
_cell.length_a   1.000
_cell.length_b   1.000
_cell.length_c   1.000
_cell.angle_alpha   90.00
_cell.angle_beta   90.00
_cell.angle_gamma   90.00
#
_symmetry.space_group_name_H-M   'P 1'
#
loop_
_entity.id
_entity.type
_entity.pdbx_description
1 polymer ?
#
loop_
_entity_poly.entity_id
_entity_poly.type
_entity_poly.pdbx_seq_one_letter_code
_entity_poly.pdbx_strand_id
1 'polypeptide(L)'
;MSMIEESPVKAVNTAILCLVGSHSVNGVSAIHSNIIKTDTFKDFADLWPHKFQNKTNGITPRRWLLLCNRKLASLISTKLDDEWVTELSKLAELKREADSKDFLQKALQVKAFNKRRLAQLIKEEFGIDVDPKSLFDVQVCAPQT
;
A
#
# COMPACT_ATOMS: atom_id res chain seq x y z
N MET A 1 -20.81 10.04 23.05
CA MET A 1 -19.74 9.38 23.84
C MET A 1 -20.18 8.14 24.65
N SER A 2 -21.43 7.67 24.59
CA SER A 2 -21.84 6.44 25.30
C SER A 2 -21.26 5.19 24.62
N MET A 3 -20.86 4.18 25.40
CA MET A 3 -20.52 2.85 24.88
C MET A 3 -21.77 2.05 24.45
N ILE A 4 -22.95 2.48 24.87
CA ILE A 4 -24.24 1.87 24.55
C ILE A 4 -25.00 2.80 23.60
N GLU A 5 -25.40 2.27 22.45
CA GLU A 5 -26.31 2.90 21.50
C GLU A 5 -27.74 2.44 21.79
N GLU A 6 -28.69 3.37 21.84
CA GLU A 6 -30.05 3.13 22.31
C GLU A 6 -31.07 2.85 21.19
N SER A 7 -30.73 3.12 19.92
CA SER A 7 -31.71 3.11 18.82
C SER A 7 -31.12 2.59 17.51
N PRO A 8 -31.89 1.85 16.69
CA PRO A 8 -33.26 1.35 16.93
C PRO A 8 -33.32 0.10 17.84
N VAL A 9 -32.16 -0.52 18.09
CA VAL A 9 -31.98 -1.65 19.00
C VAL A 9 -30.76 -1.35 19.86
N LYS A 10 -30.81 -1.73 21.13
CA LYS A 10 -29.66 -1.57 22.03
C LYS A 10 -28.45 -2.31 21.50
N ALA A 11 -27.37 -1.59 21.27
CA ALA A 11 -26.12 -2.13 20.76
C ALA A 11 -24.92 -1.58 21.53
N VAL A 12 -23.82 -2.32 21.52
CA VAL A 12 -22.54 -1.86 22.05
C VAL A 12 -21.75 -1.22 20.92
N ASN A 13 -21.37 0.05 21.08
CA ASN A 13 -20.44 0.69 20.18
C ASN A 13 -19.02 0.19 20.48
N THR A 14 -18.59 -0.83 19.72
CA THR A 14 -17.27 -1.46 19.89
C THR A 14 -16.13 -0.49 19.63
N ALA A 15 -16.31 0.51 18.75
CA ALA A 15 -15.29 1.51 18.49
C ALA A 15 -15.05 2.42 19.70
N ILE A 16 -16.12 2.88 20.36
CA ILE A 16 -16.04 3.66 21.60
C ILE A 16 -15.45 2.81 22.73
N LEU A 17 -15.87 1.54 22.85
CA LEU A 17 -15.30 0.61 23.83
C LEU A 17 -13.78 0.44 23.64
N CYS A 18 -13.32 0.18 22.41
CA CYS A 18 -11.90 0.07 22.09
C CYS A 18 -11.14 1.36 22.38
N LEU A 19 -11.72 2.52 22.07
CA LEU A 19 -11.11 3.82 22.32
C LEU A 19 -10.90 4.08 23.82
N VAL A 20 -11.93 3.82 24.63
CA VAL A 20 -11.88 4.00 26.08
C VAL A 20 -10.86 3.05 26.69
N GLY A 21 -10.91 1.77 26.30
CA GLY A 21 -10.05 0.71 26.83
C GLY A 21 -8.59 0.70 26.34
N SER A 22 -8.26 1.46 25.30
CA SER A 22 -6.91 1.49 24.72
C SER A 22 -6.10 2.70 25.17
N HIS A 23 -4.79 2.53 25.30
CA HIS A 23 -3.86 3.63 25.58
C HIS A 23 -3.49 4.43 24.32
N SER A 24 -3.72 3.86 23.12
CA SER A 24 -3.41 4.47 21.83
C SER A 24 -4.44 4.05 20.79
N VAL A 25 -4.80 4.98 19.91
CA VAL A 25 -5.72 4.81 18.78
C VAL A 25 -5.08 5.47 17.56
N ASN A 26 -4.95 4.75 16.45
CA ASN A 26 -4.28 5.27 15.27
C ASN A 26 -5.14 5.18 14.00
N GLY A 27 -5.05 6.22 13.19
CA GLY A 27 -5.41 6.13 11.77
C GLY A 27 -4.30 5.47 10.96
N VAL A 28 -4.63 5.14 9.70
CA VAL A 28 -3.76 4.42 8.77
C VAL A 28 -3.20 5.30 7.63
N SER A 29 -3.53 6.59 7.63
CA SER A 29 -2.97 7.62 6.78
C SER A 29 -3.12 8.97 7.47
N ALA A 30 -2.31 9.97 7.10
CA ALA A 30 -2.36 11.29 7.74
C ALA A 30 -3.76 11.93 7.62
N ILE A 31 -4.38 11.86 6.44
CA ILE A 31 -5.73 12.38 6.20
C ILE A 31 -6.76 11.62 7.04
N HIS A 32 -6.69 10.29 7.05
CA HIS A 32 -7.62 9.47 7.83
C HIS A 32 -7.48 9.73 9.34
N SER A 33 -6.26 9.81 9.85
CA SER A 33 -5.98 10.21 11.24
C SER A 33 -6.53 11.59 11.56
N ASN A 34 -6.50 12.53 10.61
CA ASN A 34 -7.07 13.86 10.82
C ASN A 34 -8.60 13.78 10.95
N ILE A 35 -9.27 13.06 10.03
CA ILE A 35 -10.73 12.85 10.08
C ILE A 35 -11.16 12.21 11.40
N ILE A 36 -10.43 11.19 11.87
CA ILE A 36 -10.67 10.55 13.17
C ILE A 36 -10.64 11.58 14.31
N LYS A 37 -9.68 12.51 14.28
CA LYS A 37 -9.49 13.53 15.32
C LYS A 37 -10.50 14.68 15.24
N THR A 38 -10.84 15.13 14.03
CA THR A 38 -11.62 16.36 13.83
C THR A 38 -13.12 16.11 13.68
N ASP A 39 -13.50 14.88 13.31
CA ASP A 39 -14.88 14.52 12.97
C ASP A 39 -15.33 13.31 13.79
N THR A 40 -14.84 12.11 13.45
CA THR A 40 -15.38 10.82 13.95
C THR A 40 -15.32 10.66 15.47
N PHE A 41 -14.22 11.08 16.10
CA PHE A 41 -14.01 10.96 17.55
C PHE A 41 -13.59 12.29 18.17
N LYS A 42 -14.09 13.41 17.64
CA LYS A 42 -13.72 14.75 18.08
C LYS A 42 -13.79 14.93 19.60
N ASP A 43 -14.91 14.56 20.22
CA ASP A 43 -15.10 14.72 21.67
C ASP A 43 -14.04 13.96 22.49
N PHE A 44 -13.66 12.77 22.01
CA PHE A 44 -12.62 11.97 22.65
C PHE A 44 -11.22 12.48 22.36
N ALA A 45 -10.98 13.07 21.18
CA ALA A 45 -9.72 13.72 20.84
C ALA A 45 -9.52 14.99 21.66
N ASP A 46 -10.58 15.73 21.96
CA ASP A 46 -10.57 16.88 22.86
C ASP A 46 -10.28 16.45 24.32
N LEU A 47 -10.84 15.31 24.76
CA LEU A 47 -10.64 14.77 26.11
C LEU A 47 -9.26 14.11 26.33
N TRP A 48 -8.81 13.30 25.38
CA TRP A 48 -7.56 12.54 25.45
C TRP A 48 -6.72 12.68 24.17
N PRO A 49 -6.21 13.88 23.88
CA PRO A 49 -5.49 14.15 22.64
C PRO A 49 -4.26 13.26 22.45
N HIS A 50 -3.61 12.88 23.56
CA HIS A 50 -2.42 12.03 23.57
C HIS A 50 -2.65 10.60 23.08
N LYS A 51 -3.90 10.10 23.12
CA LYS A 51 -4.23 8.74 22.63
C LYS A 51 -4.18 8.64 21.10
N PHE A 52 -4.37 9.74 20.38
CA PHE A 52 -4.59 9.70 18.93
C PHE A 52 -3.31 9.88 18.12
N GLN A 53 -2.93 8.83 17.40
CA GLN A 53 -1.70 8.74 16.59
C GLN A 53 -1.99 8.53 15.09
N ASN A 54 -0.93 8.61 14.29
CA ASN A 54 -0.94 8.19 12.89
C ASN A 54 0.12 7.13 12.65
N LYS A 55 -0.26 6.04 11.99
CA LYS A 55 0.64 5.00 11.51
C LYS A 55 0.28 4.69 10.06
N THR A 56 0.94 5.38 9.14
CA THR A 56 0.68 5.21 7.70
C THR A 56 0.98 3.76 7.29
N ASN A 57 0.05 3.14 6.57
CA ASN A 57 0.24 1.78 6.08
C ASN A 57 1.48 1.64 5.19
N GLY A 58 2.13 0.48 5.28
CA GLY A 58 3.24 0.10 4.41
C GLY A 58 3.06 -1.33 3.90
N ILE A 59 3.76 -1.66 2.82
CA ILE A 59 3.82 -3.02 2.27
C ILE A 59 5.24 -3.57 2.42
N THR A 60 5.36 -4.88 2.63
CA THR A 60 6.69 -5.52 2.73
C THR A 60 7.36 -5.60 1.36
N PRO A 61 8.58 -5.03 1.17
CA PRO A 61 9.27 -5.06 -0.12
C PRO A 61 9.74 -6.48 -0.50
N ARG A 62 9.85 -7.39 0.47
CA ARG A 62 10.26 -8.78 0.22
C ARG A 62 9.24 -9.50 -0.66
N ARG A 63 7.94 -9.36 -0.36
CA ARG A 63 6.88 -9.97 -1.18
C ARG A 63 6.55 -9.14 -2.42
N TRP A 64 6.44 -7.82 -2.24
CA TRP A 64 5.90 -6.90 -3.26
C TRP A 64 6.93 -6.34 -4.24
N LEU A 65 8.21 -6.70 -4.11
CA LEU A 65 9.25 -6.33 -5.06
C LEU A 65 10.23 -7.49 -5.30
N LEU A 66 10.91 -7.97 -4.25
CA LEU A 66 11.94 -9.00 -4.39
C LEU A 66 11.39 -10.32 -4.93
N LEU A 67 10.30 -10.83 -4.33
CA LEU A 67 9.72 -12.11 -4.71
C LEU A 67 8.91 -12.03 -6.02
N CYS A 68 7.99 -11.07 -6.12
CA CYS A 68 7.06 -10.99 -7.26
C CYS A 68 7.73 -10.47 -8.55
N ASN A 69 8.82 -9.71 -8.44
CA ASN A 69 9.49 -9.07 -9.57
C ASN A 69 11.02 -9.22 -9.52
N ARG A 70 11.47 -10.48 -9.46
CA ARG A 70 12.91 -10.86 -9.38
C ARG A 70 13.80 -10.16 -10.42
N LYS A 71 13.30 -9.95 -11.63
CA LYS A 71 14.07 -9.27 -12.69
C LYS A 71 14.29 -7.78 -12.38
N LEU A 72 13.27 -7.10 -11.87
CA LEU A 72 13.43 -5.71 -11.44
C LEU A 72 14.32 -5.62 -10.20
N ALA A 73 14.12 -6.52 -9.24
CA ALA A 73 14.95 -6.58 -8.04
C ALA A 73 16.43 -6.80 -8.38
N SER A 74 16.73 -7.72 -9.30
CA SER A 74 18.10 -7.94 -9.80
C SER A 74 18.66 -6.71 -10.49
N LEU A 75 17.87 -6.00 -11.31
CA LEU A 75 18.30 -4.74 -11.93
C LEU A 75 18.62 -3.67 -10.87
N ILE A 76 17.81 -3.54 -9.82
CA ILE A 76 18.05 -2.62 -8.71
C ILE A 76 19.35 -2.99 -7.98
N SER A 77 19.57 -4.29 -7.69
CA SER A 77 20.81 -4.77 -7.06
C SER A 77 22.07 -4.60 -7.93
N THR A 78 21.95 -4.25 -9.22
CA THR A 78 23.14 -3.85 -10.01
C THR A 78 23.62 -2.42 -9.73
N LYS A 79 22.78 -1.61 -9.08
CA LYS A 79 23.03 -0.20 -8.79
C LYS A 79 23.12 0.10 -7.30
N LEU A 80 22.51 -0.74 -6.47
CA LEU A 80 22.47 -0.63 -5.02
C LEU A 80 22.91 -1.94 -4.38
N ASP A 81 23.51 -1.86 -3.19
CA ASP A 81 23.79 -3.05 -2.39
C ASP A 81 22.50 -3.73 -1.91
N ASP A 82 22.52 -5.05 -1.72
CA ASP A 82 21.35 -5.87 -1.35
C ASP A 82 20.67 -5.44 -0.03
N GLU A 83 21.29 -4.57 0.76
CA GLU A 83 20.71 -3.93 1.94
C GLU A 83 19.44 -3.13 1.63
N TRP A 84 19.20 -2.72 0.37
CA TRP A 84 17.95 -2.06 -0.03
C TRP A 84 16.69 -2.91 0.24
N VAL A 85 16.84 -4.24 0.32
CA VAL A 85 15.74 -5.17 0.64
C VAL A 85 15.28 -4.99 2.09
N THR A 86 16.20 -4.71 3.01
CA THR A 86 15.95 -4.45 4.42
C THR A 86 15.65 -2.99 4.70
N GLU A 87 16.32 -2.09 3.98
CA GLU A 87 16.24 -0.64 4.12
C GLU A 87 15.74 0.02 2.81
N LEU A 88 14.42 0.16 2.69
CA LEU A 88 13.79 0.63 1.46
C LEU A 88 14.10 2.09 1.10
N SER A 89 14.53 2.91 2.07
CA SER A 89 14.96 4.30 1.86
C SER A 89 16.09 4.43 0.85
N LYS A 90 16.96 3.41 0.72
CA LYS A 90 18.06 3.38 -0.25
C LYS A 90 17.59 3.44 -1.71
N LEU A 91 16.34 3.05 -2.01
CA LEU A 91 15.78 3.21 -3.36
C LEU A 91 15.77 4.67 -3.84
N ALA A 92 15.83 5.65 -2.93
CA ALA A 92 15.95 7.06 -3.31
C ALA A 92 17.22 7.35 -4.12
N GLU A 93 18.29 6.57 -3.95
CA GLU A 93 19.54 6.73 -4.69
C GLU A 93 19.41 6.40 -6.17
N LEU A 94 18.40 5.59 -6.55
CA LEU A 94 18.11 5.31 -7.97
C LEU A 94 17.74 6.57 -8.77
N LYS A 95 17.42 7.69 -8.10
CA LYS A 95 17.26 8.98 -8.77
C LYS A 95 18.49 9.40 -9.58
N ARG A 96 19.69 8.94 -9.19
CA ARG A 96 20.93 9.18 -9.95
C ARG A 96 20.93 8.51 -11.33
N GLU A 97 20.13 7.46 -11.50
CA GLU A 97 20.00 6.71 -12.77
C GLU A 97 18.79 7.17 -13.60
N ALA A 98 18.12 8.27 -13.22
CA ALA A 98 16.92 8.74 -13.90
C ALA A 98 17.15 9.08 -15.38
N ASP A 99 18.34 9.58 -15.74
CA ASP A 99 18.72 9.95 -17.12
C ASP A 99 19.60 8.90 -17.80
N SER A 100 19.86 7.78 -17.12
CA SER A 100 20.71 6.71 -17.61
C SER A 100 19.97 5.89 -18.67
N LYS A 101 20.26 6.14 -19.95
CA LYS A 101 19.60 5.46 -21.08
C LYS A 101 19.69 3.94 -20.99
N ASP A 102 20.84 3.41 -20.57
CA ASP A 102 21.04 1.96 -20.39
C ASP A 102 20.14 1.40 -19.28
N PHE A 103 20.09 2.06 -18.12
CA PHE A 103 19.26 1.63 -17.00
C PHE A 103 17.76 1.69 -17.36
N LEU A 104 17.33 2.79 -17.98
CA LEU A 104 15.95 2.94 -18.45
C LEU A 104 15.57 1.88 -19.49
N GLN A 105 16.45 1.57 -20.45
CA GLN A 105 16.20 0.51 -21.44
C GLN A 105 16.05 -0.86 -20.77
N LYS A 106 16.92 -1.20 -19.81
CA LYS A 106 16.81 -2.45 -19.04
C LYS A 106 15.52 -2.50 -18.23
N ALA A 107 15.12 -1.40 -17.58
CA ALA A 107 13.86 -1.32 -16.84
C ALA A 107 12.64 -1.54 -17.75
N LEU A 108 12.64 -0.95 -18.95
CA LEU A 108 11.61 -1.15 -19.97
C LEU A 108 11.55 -2.61 -20.45
N GLN A 109 12.70 -3.26 -20.64
CA GLN A 109 12.76 -4.69 -20.98
C GLN A 109 12.17 -5.57 -19.88
N VAL A 110 12.44 -5.26 -18.61
CA VAL A 110 11.82 -5.96 -17.48
C VAL A 110 10.30 -5.78 -17.47
N LYS A 111 9.80 -4.56 -17.69
CA LYS A 111 8.35 -4.29 -17.78
C LYS A 111 7.71 -5.06 -18.94
N ALA A 112 8.32 -5.04 -20.13
CA ALA A 112 7.85 -5.76 -21.30
C ALA A 112 7.84 -7.29 -21.10
N PHE A 113 8.84 -7.83 -20.38
CA PHE A 113 8.84 -9.23 -19.98
C PHE A 113 7.66 -9.56 -19.07
N ASN A 114 7.42 -8.76 -18.03
CA ASN A 114 6.32 -8.99 -17.08
C ASN A 114 4.95 -8.90 -17.77
N LYS A 115 4.77 -7.98 -18.73
CA LYS A 115 3.52 -7.87 -19.52
C LYS A 115 3.27 -9.09 -20.39
N ARG A 116 4.31 -9.62 -21.06
CA ARG A 116 4.19 -10.87 -21.83
C ARG A 116 3.79 -12.05 -20.95
N ARG A 117 4.40 -12.16 -19.77
CA ARG A 117 4.05 -13.20 -18.79
C ARG A 117 2.58 -13.10 -18.35
N LEU A 118 2.08 -11.89 -18.11
CA LEU A 118 0.67 -11.68 -17.75
C LEU A 118 -0.27 -11.98 -18.93
N ALA A 119 0.06 -11.55 -20.15
CA ALA A 119 -0.74 -11.86 -21.33
C ALA A 119 -0.85 -13.37 -21.58
N GLN A 120 0.26 -14.11 -21.37
CA GLN A 120 0.26 -15.56 -21.43
C GLN A 120 -0.65 -16.18 -20.37
N LEU A 121 -0.54 -15.73 -19.12
CA LEU A 121 -1.41 -16.23 -18.03
C LEU A 121 -2.90 -15.98 -18.33
N ILE A 122 -3.26 -14.80 -18.85
CA ILE A 122 -4.64 -14.47 -19.21
C ILE A 122 -5.15 -15.40 -20.32
N LYS A 123 -4.32 -15.70 -21.31
CA LYS A 123 -4.66 -16.64 -22.38
C LYS A 123 -4.85 -18.06 -21.86
N GLU A 124 -3.97 -18.52 -20.98
CA GLU A 124 -4.02 -19.87 -20.40
C GLU A 124 -5.25 -20.08 -19.51
N GLU A 125 -5.55 -19.12 -18.64
CA GLU A 125 -6.64 -19.25 -17.64
C GLU A 125 -8.02 -18.88 -18.21
N PHE A 126 -8.09 -17.94 -19.14
CA PHE A 126 -9.35 -17.37 -19.61
C PHE A 126 -9.57 -17.48 -21.12
N GLY A 127 -8.59 -17.95 -21.89
CA GLY A 127 -8.69 -18.05 -23.36
C GLY A 127 -8.71 -16.70 -24.08
N ILE A 128 -8.33 -15.61 -23.40
CA ILE A 128 -8.37 -14.25 -23.94
C ILE A 128 -6.98 -13.85 -24.44
N ASP A 129 -6.89 -13.45 -25.70
CA ASP A 129 -5.68 -12.87 -26.29
C ASP A 129 -5.57 -11.37 -25.98
N VAL A 130 -4.47 -10.96 -25.33
CA VAL A 130 -4.18 -9.56 -24.99
C VAL A 130 -2.85 -9.16 -25.62
N ASP A 131 -2.81 -8.02 -26.33
CA ASP A 131 -1.57 -7.49 -26.91
C ASP A 131 -0.63 -6.95 -25.81
N PRO A 132 0.55 -7.57 -25.57
CA PRO A 132 1.50 -7.11 -24.56
C PRO A 132 2.19 -5.78 -24.91
N LYS A 133 1.99 -5.22 -26.12
CA LYS A 133 2.51 -3.90 -26.49
C LYS A 133 1.58 -2.75 -26.05
N SER A 134 0.29 -3.02 -25.85
CA SER A 134 -0.71 -2.05 -25.40
C SER A 134 -0.46 -1.52 -23.98
N LEU A 135 -1.05 -0.40 -23.58
CA LEU A 135 -0.99 0.06 -22.19
C LEU A 135 -1.83 -0.88 -21.31
N PHE A 136 -1.25 -1.38 -20.21
CA PHE A 136 -1.96 -2.23 -19.25
C PHE A 136 -2.53 -1.34 -18.15
N ASP A 137 -3.81 -0.99 -18.28
CA ASP A 137 -4.58 -0.30 -17.27
C ASP A 137 -5.22 -1.32 -16.32
N VAL A 138 -4.97 -1.20 -15.01
CA VAL A 138 -5.28 -2.24 -14.02
C VAL A 138 -5.87 -1.62 -12.77
N GLN A 139 -7.16 -1.88 -12.54
CA GLN A 139 -7.85 -1.58 -11.29
C GLN A 139 -8.27 -2.89 -10.61
N VAL A 140 -7.57 -3.26 -9.53
CA VAL A 140 -7.86 -4.45 -8.73
C VAL A 140 -8.06 -4.02 -7.28
N CYS A 141 -9.32 -3.90 -6.88
CA CYS A 141 -9.75 -3.65 -5.51
C CYS A 141 -11.08 -4.38 -5.28
N ALA A 142 -11.42 -4.65 -4.02
CA ALA A 142 -12.77 -5.12 -3.70
C ALA A 142 -13.81 -4.08 -4.18
N PRO A 143 -15.00 -4.52 -4.65
CA PRO A 143 -16.07 -3.59 -4.94
C PRO A 143 -16.40 -2.79 -3.68
N GLN A 144 -16.49 -1.47 -3.82
CA GLN A 144 -17.04 -0.62 -2.77
C GLN A 144 -18.56 -0.82 -2.80
N THR A 145 -19.07 -1.58 -1.84
CA THR A 145 -20.52 -1.69 -1.55
C THR A 145 -21.00 -0.46 -0.82
#